data_AF-A0A2F0A6C7-F1
#
_entry.id   AF-A0A2F0A6C7-F1
#
_cell.length_a   1.000
_cell.length_b   1.000
_cell.length_c   1.000
_cell.angle_alpha   90.00
_cell.angle_beta   90.00
_cell.angle_gamma   90.00
#
_symmetry.space_group_name_H-M   'P 1'
#
loop_
_entity.id
_entity.type
_entity.pdbx_description
1 polymer ?
#
loop_
_entity_poly.entity_id
_entity_poly.type
_entity_poly.pdbx_seq_one_letter_code
_entity_poly.pdbx_strand_id
1 'polypeptide(L)'
;MLSFVNANNYQATVVKLSPTYYYELNETTTDEGALDTMGNAPKPGSFNGDYGVGGPEVGGEGPLTVFSADDFNGIPVPGLGGTDNLAHYSNNSGHVTLGDGNLYASSSITVALFFKAGPAQGGDRLFTNNISDPTKSFQVNVANNGLVLAVDPSNTGIAAERTLYMEDNSGPDRRLIQSDSGWFHVVASTSGDSGNERAANFRLWINGVDRTENLQPDSTGWGIDTGQAKIGGRRADPADSTTHSGAQDEVAIWLDRVLTDQEAMSLWEAAITEKTIPLVITDIEVLKNADDQDVKISWNSRRGKIYGVYSTTNLIDGDWEELDDSVEGDGEITSFTYPGIPLNDKKRFYRVVELE
;
A
#
# COMPACT_ATOMS: atom_id res chain seq x y z
N MET A 1 -21.47 2.70 21.08
CA MET A 1 -20.13 2.08 20.99
C MET A 1 -19.38 2.95 20.00
N LEU A 2 -18.35 3.68 20.44
CA LEU A 2 -17.55 4.52 19.55
C LEU A 2 -16.71 3.56 18.70
N SER A 3 -17.15 3.36 17.47
CA SER A 3 -16.39 2.68 16.41
C SER A 3 -15.78 3.78 15.55
N PHE A 4 -14.47 3.73 15.32
CA PHE A 4 -13.83 4.65 14.39
C PHE A 4 -13.78 4.03 13.01
N VAL A 5 -13.97 4.87 12.00
CA VAL A 5 -13.91 4.49 10.59
C VAL A 5 -12.48 4.72 10.12
N ASN A 6 -11.73 3.63 10.01
CA ASN A 6 -10.53 3.41 9.19
C ASN A 6 -9.73 2.27 9.79
N ALA A 7 -10.25 1.05 9.66
CA ALA A 7 -9.34 -0.06 9.79
C ALA A 7 -8.49 -0.11 8.53
N ASN A 8 -7.19 -0.10 8.73
CA ASN A 8 -6.18 -0.52 7.77
C ASN A 8 -6.35 -2.04 7.48
N ASN A 9 -7.53 -2.43 7.03
CA ASN A 9 -7.96 -3.81 6.84
C ASN A 9 -7.19 -4.41 5.68
N TYR A 10 -6.97 -3.61 4.64
CA TYR A 10 -6.10 -3.97 3.54
C TYR A 10 -4.68 -4.24 4.03
N GLN A 11 -4.07 -3.29 4.75
CA GLN A 11 -2.69 -3.41 5.23
C GLN A 11 -2.52 -4.58 6.19
N ALA A 12 -3.47 -4.78 7.12
CA ALA A 12 -3.48 -5.94 8.01
C ALA A 12 -3.60 -7.27 7.23
N THR A 13 -4.39 -7.29 6.15
CA THR A 13 -4.52 -8.47 5.28
C THR A 13 -3.24 -8.73 4.50
N VAL A 14 -2.60 -7.69 3.97
CA VAL A 14 -1.28 -7.77 3.32
C VAL A 14 -0.26 -8.37 4.28
N VAL A 15 -0.09 -7.78 5.47
CA VAL A 15 0.87 -8.27 6.49
C VAL A 15 0.58 -9.73 6.89
N LYS A 16 -0.69 -10.10 7.03
CA LYS A 16 -1.10 -11.49 7.33
C LYS A 16 -0.72 -12.46 6.21
N LEU A 17 -0.73 -12.00 4.95
CA LEU A 17 -0.23 -12.78 3.82
C LEU A 17 1.30 -12.80 3.75
N SER A 18 2.02 -12.12 4.66
CA SER A 18 3.48 -12.19 4.82
C SER A 18 4.25 -11.96 3.51
N PRO A 19 4.12 -10.77 2.89
CA PRO A 19 4.98 -10.39 1.78
C PRO A 19 6.44 -10.36 2.21
N THR A 20 7.33 -10.47 1.22
CA THR A 20 8.75 -10.26 1.44
C THR A 20 9.03 -8.78 1.69
N TYR A 21 8.40 -7.89 0.92
CA TYR A 21 8.50 -6.44 1.11
C TYR A 21 7.12 -5.81 1.00
N TYR A 22 6.88 -4.75 1.75
CA TYR A 22 5.64 -4.00 1.70
C TYR A 22 5.90 -2.52 1.92
N TYR A 23 5.65 -1.72 0.89
CA TYR A 23 5.77 -0.28 0.92
C TYR A 23 4.36 0.30 0.88
N GLU A 24 3.88 0.76 2.03
CA GLU A 24 2.59 1.43 2.13
C GLU A 24 2.61 2.76 1.35
N LEU A 25 3.75 3.44 1.25
CA LEU A 25 3.88 4.74 0.56
C LEU A 25 3.09 5.88 1.23
N ASN A 26 2.91 5.76 2.55
CA ASN A 26 2.23 6.73 3.41
C ASN A 26 3.14 7.88 3.90
N GLU A 27 4.37 8.00 3.38
CA GLU A 27 5.29 9.05 3.80
C GLU A 27 4.79 10.44 3.41
N THR A 28 4.99 11.43 4.29
CA THR A 28 4.67 12.85 4.05
C THR A 28 5.90 13.70 3.76
N THR A 29 7.09 13.10 3.87
CA THR A 29 8.38 13.74 3.57
C THR A 29 9.29 12.74 2.86
N THR A 30 10.35 13.22 2.21
CA THR A 30 11.30 12.35 1.50
C THR A 30 12.52 11.96 2.33
N ASP A 31 12.65 12.53 3.54
CA ASP A 31 13.89 12.49 4.33
C ASP A 31 14.26 11.08 4.81
N GLU A 32 13.26 10.29 5.20
CA GLU A 32 13.45 8.92 5.70
C GLU A 32 13.43 7.87 4.58
N GLY A 33 13.03 8.27 3.36
CA GLY A 33 12.80 7.35 2.25
C GLY A 33 11.51 6.54 2.40
N ALA A 34 11.23 5.69 1.42
CA ALA A 34 10.09 4.78 1.43
C ALA A 34 10.37 3.59 2.35
N LEU A 35 9.56 3.42 3.38
CA LEU A 35 9.76 2.41 4.40
C LEU A 35 9.17 1.06 3.97
N ASP A 36 9.91 -0.02 4.23
CA ASP A 36 9.39 -1.38 4.12
C ASP A 36 8.77 -1.79 5.46
N THR A 37 7.45 -1.88 5.52
CA THR A 37 6.67 -2.29 6.71
C THR A 37 7.08 -3.68 7.21
N MET A 38 7.58 -4.56 6.33
CA MET A 38 8.06 -5.88 6.73
C MET A 38 9.45 -5.85 7.37
N GLY A 39 10.19 -4.74 7.24
CA GLY A 39 11.53 -4.57 7.80
C GLY A 39 12.61 -5.46 7.16
N ASN A 40 12.36 -5.99 5.96
CA ASN A 40 13.27 -6.89 5.26
C ASN A 40 14.21 -6.15 4.29
N ALA A 41 13.81 -4.96 3.82
CA ALA A 41 14.66 -4.13 2.98
C ALA A 41 15.93 -3.72 3.74
N PRO A 42 17.13 -3.78 3.11
CA PRO A 42 18.39 -3.45 3.79
C PRO A 42 18.50 -1.98 4.17
N LYS A 43 17.70 -1.11 3.53
CA LYS A 43 17.55 0.30 3.81
C LYS A 43 16.20 0.78 3.24
N PRO A 44 15.67 1.92 3.69
CA PRO A 44 14.55 2.58 3.02
C PRO A 44 14.82 2.83 1.55
N GLY A 45 13.77 2.76 0.74
CA GLY A 45 13.78 3.17 -0.66
C GLY A 45 14.05 4.67 -0.78
N SER A 46 14.75 5.10 -1.82
CA SER A 46 15.04 6.51 -2.03
C SER A 46 14.00 7.12 -2.96
N PHE A 47 13.35 8.19 -2.52
CA PHE A 47 12.56 9.06 -3.40
C PHE A 47 13.51 9.85 -4.32
N ASN A 48 13.39 9.64 -5.63
CA ASN A 48 14.20 10.30 -6.65
C ASN A 48 13.32 11.24 -7.47
N GLY A 49 13.74 12.48 -7.69
CA GLY A 49 12.96 13.54 -8.34
C GLY A 49 13.08 14.87 -7.62
N ASP A 50 12.50 15.92 -8.19
CA ASP A 50 12.38 17.23 -7.55
C ASP A 50 10.99 17.38 -6.90
N TYR A 51 10.86 16.98 -5.63
CA TYR A 51 9.60 17.02 -4.85
C TYR A 51 9.19 18.45 -4.42
N GLY A 52 9.56 19.44 -5.23
CA GLY A 52 9.08 20.82 -5.12
C GLY A 52 7.68 21.01 -5.72
N VAL A 53 7.21 22.25 -5.70
CA VAL A 53 5.88 22.61 -6.21
C VAL A 53 5.73 22.24 -7.69
N GLY A 54 4.78 21.37 -7.99
CA GLY A 54 4.46 20.93 -9.35
C GLY A 54 5.29 19.74 -9.86
N GLY A 55 6.10 19.12 -9.00
CA GLY A 55 6.86 17.88 -9.28
C GLY A 55 6.13 16.60 -8.81
N PRO A 56 6.86 15.50 -8.56
CA PRO A 56 6.34 14.36 -7.81
C PRO A 56 5.97 14.77 -6.37
N GLU A 57 5.14 13.96 -5.73
CA GLU A 57 4.61 14.25 -4.40
C GLU A 57 4.65 12.99 -3.52
N VAL A 58 4.97 13.19 -2.25
CA VAL A 58 4.74 12.25 -1.15
C VAL A 58 3.65 12.85 -0.27
N GLY A 59 2.80 12.02 0.32
CA GLY A 59 1.68 12.48 1.12
C GLY A 59 0.48 12.98 0.30
N GLY A 60 0.42 12.64 -0.99
CA GLY A 60 -0.76 12.91 -1.82
C GLY A 60 -1.92 11.99 -1.43
N GLU A 61 -3.15 12.37 -1.75
CA GLU A 61 -4.34 11.57 -1.42
C GLU A 61 -4.28 10.16 -2.05
N GLY A 62 -4.41 9.12 -1.22
CA GLY A 62 -4.51 7.73 -1.66
C GLY A 62 -5.88 7.38 -2.26
N PRO A 63 -6.14 6.10 -2.58
CA PRO A 63 -7.41 5.67 -3.13
C PRO A 63 -8.55 5.76 -2.11
N LEU A 64 -9.54 6.61 -2.38
CA LEU A 64 -10.86 6.56 -1.74
C LEU A 64 -11.83 5.65 -2.49
N THR A 65 -11.71 5.66 -3.82
CA THR A 65 -12.45 4.79 -4.74
C THR A 65 -11.50 4.29 -5.82
N VAL A 66 -11.80 3.14 -6.40
CA VAL A 66 -11.17 2.65 -7.64
C VAL A 66 -12.13 2.76 -8.82
N PHE A 67 -11.59 2.79 -10.02
CA PHE A 67 -12.33 2.92 -11.26
C PHE A 67 -13.44 1.88 -11.39
N SER A 68 -14.58 2.33 -11.91
CA SER A 68 -15.65 1.48 -12.41
C SER A 68 -16.25 2.13 -13.66
N ALA A 69 -16.42 1.35 -14.73
CA ALA A 69 -17.18 1.82 -15.89
C ALA A 69 -18.69 1.86 -15.62
N ASP A 70 -19.15 1.13 -14.59
CA ASP A 70 -20.57 1.00 -14.25
C ASP A 70 -21.02 2.05 -13.22
N ASP A 71 -20.08 2.65 -12.49
CA ASP A 71 -20.33 3.72 -11.51
C ASP A 71 -19.30 4.84 -11.66
N PHE A 72 -19.75 6.03 -12.05
CA PHE A 72 -18.89 7.21 -12.22
C PHE A 72 -18.26 7.69 -10.91
N ASN A 73 -18.77 7.29 -9.75
CA ASN A 73 -18.15 7.57 -8.46
C ASN A 73 -17.03 6.57 -8.11
N GLY A 74 -16.90 5.48 -8.89
CA GLY A 74 -16.00 4.38 -8.62
C GLY A 74 -16.52 3.41 -7.55
N ILE A 75 -15.74 2.37 -7.29
CA ILE A 75 -15.99 1.41 -6.20
C ILE A 75 -15.28 1.92 -4.95
N PRO A 76 -15.99 2.19 -3.84
CA PRO A 76 -15.36 2.60 -2.59
C PRO A 76 -14.38 1.56 -2.06
N VAL A 77 -13.25 2.01 -1.53
CA VAL A 77 -12.21 1.17 -0.89
C VAL A 77 -11.97 1.61 0.56
N PRO A 78 -13.00 1.57 1.43
CA PRO A 78 -12.90 2.05 2.81
C PRO A 78 -11.90 1.27 3.67
N GLY A 79 -11.48 0.08 3.27
CA GLY A 79 -10.52 -0.74 3.99
C GLY A 79 -9.06 -0.28 3.89
N LEU A 80 -8.78 0.76 3.09
CA LEU A 80 -7.45 1.36 2.94
C LEU A 80 -7.11 2.40 4.00
N GLY A 81 -8.06 2.86 4.81
CA GLY A 81 -7.79 3.99 5.69
C GLY A 81 -8.28 5.34 5.14
N GLY A 82 -9.20 5.35 4.17
CA GLY A 82 -9.98 6.54 3.82
C GLY A 82 -9.12 7.76 3.52
N THR A 83 -9.48 8.94 4.06
CA THR A 83 -8.72 10.19 3.86
C THR A 83 -7.39 10.23 4.62
N ASP A 84 -7.14 9.27 5.51
CA ASP A 84 -5.87 9.15 6.21
C ASP A 84 -4.84 8.38 5.38
N ASN A 85 -5.28 7.68 4.33
CA ASN A 85 -4.41 6.95 3.42
C ASN A 85 -3.78 7.89 2.40
N LEU A 86 -2.47 7.82 2.27
CA LEU A 86 -1.66 8.66 1.42
C LEU A 86 -0.98 7.81 0.33
N ALA A 87 -0.37 8.47 -0.64
CA ALA A 87 0.28 7.80 -1.74
C ALA A 87 1.48 8.58 -2.28
N HIS A 88 2.30 7.87 -3.07
CA HIS A 88 3.36 8.47 -3.86
C HIS A 88 2.87 8.82 -5.26
N TYR A 89 3.00 10.08 -5.65
CA TYR A 89 2.70 10.56 -6.99
C TYR A 89 3.98 10.72 -7.79
N SER A 90 4.15 9.89 -8.81
CA SER A 90 5.31 9.91 -9.69
C SER A 90 5.29 11.11 -10.65
N ASN A 91 4.12 11.53 -11.13
CA ASN A 91 3.92 12.73 -11.97
C ASN A 91 4.95 12.90 -13.11
N ASN A 92 5.35 11.81 -13.79
CA ASN A 92 6.38 11.78 -14.84
C ASN A 92 7.77 12.30 -14.42
N SER A 93 8.01 12.54 -13.13
CA SER A 93 9.18 13.28 -12.66
C SER A 93 9.74 12.81 -11.32
N GLY A 94 9.17 11.73 -10.76
CA GLY A 94 9.71 11.05 -9.60
C GLY A 94 9.40 9.56 -9.55
N HIS A 95 10.24 8.82 -8.87
CA HIS A 95 10.07 7.39 -8.60
C HIS A 95 10.80 7.00 -7.32
N VAL A 96 10.51 5.79 -6.81
CA VAL A 96 11.21 5.22 -5.66
C VAL A 96 12.27 4.23 -6.15
N THR A 97 13.52 4.36 -5.70
CA THR A 97 14.57 3.37 -5.93
C THR A 97 14.75 2.52 -4.68
N LEU A 98 14.43 1.23 -4.79
CA LEU A 98 14.41 0.30 -3.66
C LEU A 98 15.80 -0.29 -3.34
N GLY A 99 16.64 -0.46 -4.35
CA GLY A 99 18.01 -1.00 -4.19
C GLY A 99 18.37 -2.00 -5.29
N ASP A 100 19.36 -2.86 -5.02
CA ASP A 100 19.82 -3.88 -5.98
C ASP A 100 18.65 -4.77 -6.43
N GLY A 101 18.42 -4.81 -7.73
CA GLY A 101 17.36 -5.58 -8.36
C GLY A 101 17.40 -7.08 -8.04
N ASN A 102 18.59 -7.63 -7.76
CA ASN A 102 18.73 -9.02 -7.37
C ASN A 102 18.06 -9.35 -6.02
N LEU A 103 17.85 -8.37 -5.15
CA LEU A 103 17.11 -8.56 -3.90
C LEU A 103 15.60 -8.69 -4.10
N TYR A 104 15.11 -8.36 -5.30
CA TYR A 104 13.71 -8.41 -5.73
C TYR A 104 13.51 -9.40 -6.89
N ALA A 105 14.50 -10.28 -7.10
CA ALA A 105 14.55 -11.22 -8.20
C ALA A 105 14.15 -12.62 -7.72
N SER A 106 13.11 -13.20 -8.30
CA SER A 106 12.68 -14.57 -7.99
C SER A 106 12.05 -15.24 -9.21
N SER A 107 12.22 -16.56 -9.30
CA SER A 107 11.55 -17.38 -10.30
C SER A 107 10.04 -17.44 -10.10
N SER A 108 9.56 -17.18 -8.89
CA SER A 108 8.13 -17.06 -8.55
C SER A 108 7.88 -15.77 -7.79
N ILE A 109 7.03 -14.89 -8.30
CA ILE A 109 6.81 -13.57 -7.71
C ILE A 109 5.36 -13.15 -7.84
N THR A 110 4.83 -12.47 -6.81
CA THR A 110 3.59 -11.70 -6.87
C THR A 110 3.87 -10.26 -6.45
N VAL A 111 3.29 -9.31 -7.17
CA VAL A 111 3.25 -7.90 -6.81
C VAL A 111 1.78 -7.48 -6.74
N ALA A 112 1.37 -6.94 -5.61
CA ALA A 112 0.08 -6.26 -5.46
C ALA A 112 0.33 -4.77 -5.24
N LEU A 113 -0.51 -3.92 -5.81
CA LEU A 113 -0.45 -2.47 -5.63
C LEU A 113 -1.77 -1.81 -5.97
N PHE A 114 -1.93 -0.58 -5.50
CA PHE A 114 -2.83 0.37 -6.14
C PHE A 114 -2.03 1.30 -7.04
N PHE A 115 -2.58 1.66 -8.19
CA PHE A 115 -2.00 2.72 -9.01
C PHE A 115 -3.10 3.63 -9.56
N LYS A 116 -2.79 4.92 -9.65
CA LYS A 116 -3.64 5.92 -10.28
C LYS A 116 -3.25 6.02 -11.74
N ALA A 117 -4.18 5.82 -12.65
CA ALA A 117 -3.92 5.94 -14.07
C ALA A 117 -3.44 7.35 -14.44
N GLY A 118 -2.43 7.40 -15.30
CA GLY A 118 -1.97 8.60 -15.97
C GLY A 118 -1.78 8.33 -17.47
N PRO A 119 -1.55 9.37 -18.29
CA PRO A 119 -1.29 9.18 -19.71
C PRO A 119 0.04 8.42 -19.89
N ALA A 120 -0.01 7.19 -20.40
CA ALA A 120 1.19 6.40 -20.67
C ALA A 120 2.06 7.04 -21.77
N GLN A 121 3.37 7.21 -21.52
CA GLN A 121 4.32 7.91 -22.41
C GLN A 121 5.48 7.00 -22.86
N GLY A 122 5.17 5.77 -23.30
CA GLY A 122 6.19 4.83 -23.76
C GLY A 122 6.55 3.75 -22.74
N GLY A 123 5.58 3.38 -21.90
CA GLY A 123 5.60 2.15 -21.10
C GLY A 123 5.75 2.35 -19.60
N ASP A 124 5.35 3.47 -19.04
CA ASP A 124 5.28 3.80 -17.60
C ASP A 124 5.41 2.58 -16.67
N ARG A 125 6.47 2.56 -15.84
CA ARG A 125 6.78 1.41 -15.00
C ARG A 125 6.12 1.58 -13.65
N LEU A 126 5.23 0.67 -13.28
CA LEU A 126 4.61 0.67 -11.95
C LEU A 126 5.54 -0.01 -10.96
N PHE A 127 6.07 -1.17 -11.33
CA PHE A 127 7.11 -1.89 -10.60
C PHE A 127 8.10 -2.52 -11.57
N THR A 128 9.39 -2.49 -11.22
CA THR A 128 10.43 -3.24 -11.92
C THR A 128 11.49 -3.70 -10.94
N ASN A 129 11.89 -4.97 -11.01
CA ASN A 129 13.13 -5.42 -10.37
C ASN A 129 14.37 -5.18 -11.22
N ASN A 130 14.19 -4.75 -12.48
CA ASN A 130 15.22 -4.17 -13.33
C ASN A 130 16.44 -5.06 -13.62
N ILE A 131 16.22 -6.37 -13.69
CA ILE A 131 17.23 -7.38 -14.01
C ILE A 131 17.00 -7.98 -15.40
N SER A 132 18.07 -8.43 -16.07
CA SER A 132 17.99 -8.99 -17.43
C SER A 132 17.74 -10.50 -17.45
N ASP A 133 17.90 -11.18 -16.32
CA ASP A 133 17.75 -12.63 -16.24
C ASP A 133 16.26 -13.01 -16.40
N PRO A 134 15.86 -13.65 -17.51
CA PRO A 134 14.46 -13.95 -17.77
C PRO A 134 13.88 -14.99 -16.82
N THR A 135 14.73 -15.72 -16.09
CA THR A 135 14.30 -16.67 -15.06
C THR A 135 13.88 -15.99 -13.76
N LYS A 136 14.17 -14.69 -13.59
CA LYS A 136 13.88 -13.96 -12.34
C LYS A 136 13.30 -12.55 -12.53
N SER A 137 13.44 -11.96 -13.70
CA SER A 137 12.98 -10.61 -14.00
C SER A 137 11.47 -10.51 -13.95
N PHE A 138 10.95 -9.42 -13.42
CA PHE A 138 9.52 -9.16 -13.43
C PHE A 138 9.25 -7.66 -13.45
N GLN A 139 8.35 -7.25 -14.34
CA GLN A 139 7.90 -5.87 -14.47
C GLN A 139 6.37 -5.83 -14.60
N VAL A 140 5.78 -4.82 -13.96
CA VAL A 140 4.38 -4.42 -14.13
C VAL A 140 4.40 -3.01 -14.70
N ASN A 141 3.89 -2.86 -15.92
CA ASN A 141 4.04 -1.66 -16.73
C ASN A 141 2.67 -1.22 -17.27
N VAL A 142 2.58 0.02 -17.74
CA VAL A 142 1.45 0.52 -18.54
C VAL A 142 1.97 1.10 -19.85
N ALA A 143 1.52 0.51 -20.94
CA ALA A 143 1.87 0.85 -22.31
C ALA A 143 0.82 1.76 -22.95
N ASN A 144 1.03 2.17 -24.20
CA ASN A 144 0.07 2.99 -24.95
C ASN A 144 -1.28 2.28 -25.21
N ASN A 145 -1.33 0.98 -24.97
CA ASN A 145 -2.36 0.06 -25.42
C ASN A 145 -2.90 -0.84 -24.29
N GLY A 146 -2.33 -0.78 -23.08
CA GLY A 146 -2.81 -1.56 -21.94
C GLY A 146 -1.78 -1.73 -20.81
N LEU A 147 -2.13 -2.52 -19.80
CA LEU A 147 -1.21 -2.93 -18.72
C LEU A 147 -0.40 -4.14 -19.19
N VAL A 148 0.89 -4.16 -18.88
CA VAL A 148 1.82 -5.17 -19.39
C VAL A 148 2.57 -5.84 -18.26
N LEU A 149 2.62 -7.16 -18.30
CA LEU A 149 3.47 -8.01 -17.46
C LEU A 149 4.63 -8.52 -18.31
N ALA A 150 5.86 -8.37 -17.82
CA ALA A 150 7.06 -8.78 -18.56
C ALA A 150 8.06 -9.54 -17.69
N VAL A 151 8.62 -10.62 -18.22
CA VAL A 151 9.65 -11.45 -17.58
C VAL A 151 10.96 -11.48 -18.36
N ASP A 152 10.95 -11.20 -19.66
CA ASP A 152 12.18 -11.04 -20.46
C ASP A 152 12.18 -9.65 -21.12
N PRO A 153 12.51 -8.59 -20.36
CA PRO A 153 12.45 -7.23 -20.87
C PRO A 153 13.45 -6.94 -21.99
N SER A 154 14.41 -7.85 -22.27
CA SER A 154 15.35 -7.71 -23.38
C SER A 154 14.81 -8.28 -24.69
N ASN A 155 13.62 -8.89 -24.66
CA ASN A 155 13.00 -9.60 -25.77
C ASN A 155 11.51 -9.24 -25.86
N THR A 156 10.82 -9.80 -26.86
CA THR A 156 9.41 -9.51 -27.12
C THR A 156 8.64 -10.79 -27.44
N GLY A 157 7.32 -10.71 -27.50
CA GLY A 157 6.46 -11.82 -27.90
C GLY A 157 6.08 -12.78 -26.78
N ILE A 158 5.61 -13.96 -27.18
CA ILE A 158 5.00 -14.96 -26.28
C ILE A 158 5.93 -15.46 -25.17
N ALA A 159 7.23 -15.32 -25.37
CA ALA A 159 8.29 -15.70 -24.45
C ALA A 159 8.59 -14.64 -23.37
N ALA A 160 8.15 -13.40 -23.57
CA ALA A 160 8.66 -12.25 -22.84
C ALA A 160 7.59 -11.47 -22.07
N GLU A 161 6.41 -11.27 -22.68
CA GLU A 161 5.42 -10.31 -22.18
C GLU A 161 3.98 -10.72 -22.46
N ARG A 162 3.07 -10.20 -21.65
CA ARG A 162 1.63 -10.21 -21.92
C ARG A 162 1.02 -8.86 -21.59
N THR A 163 0.17 -8.39 -22.49
CA THR A 163 -0.58 -7.16 -22.38
C THR A 163 -2.04 -7.47 -22.12
N LEU A 164 -2.59 -6.81 -21.11
CA LEU A 164 -4.02 -6.64 -20.94
C LEU A 164 -4.45 -5.42 -21.75
N TYR A 165 -4.86 -5.66 -22.98
CA TYR A 165 -5.27 -4.60 -23.91
C TYR A 165 -6.58 -3.93 -23.49
N MET A 166 -6.74 -2.66 -23.88
CA MET A 166 -7.96 -1.87 -23.62
C MET A 166 -9.20 -2.28 -24.45
N GLU A 167 -9.19 -3.43 -25.15
CA GLU A 167 -9.72 -3.62 -26.53
C GLU A 167 -11.11 -3.10 -26.92
N ASP A 168 -12.00 -2.68 -26.03
CA ASP A 168 -13.31 -2.16 -26.43
C ASP A 168 -14.06 -1.34 -25.35
N ASN A 169 -13.41 -0.90 -24.27
CA ASN A 169 -14.10 -0.30 -23.10
C ASN A 169 -15.21 -1.20 -22.48
N SER A 170 -15.23 -2.52 -22.74
CA SER A 170 -16.37 -3.39 -22.36
C SER A 170 -16.40 -3.88 -20.92
N GLY A 171 -15.49 -3.40 -20.06
CA GLY A 171 -15.44 -3.82 -18.66
C GLY A 171 -15.09 -2.69 -17.71
N PRO A 172 -15.47 -2.81 -16.43
CA PRO A 172 -15.29 -1.77 -15.42
C PRO A 172 -13.84 -1.51 -15.02
N ASP A 173 -12.85 -2.18 -15.63
CA ASP A 173 -11.46 -2.22 -15.19
C ASP A 173 -10.42 -2.16 -16.34
N ARG A 174 -10.83 -1.65 -17.51
CA ARG A 174 -10.01 -1.67 -18.74
C ARG A 174 -9.41 -0.31 -19.15
N ARG A 175 -9.69 0.76 -18.41
CA ARG A 175 -9.20 2.13 -18.70
C ARG A 175 -7.92 2.51 -17.96
N LEU A 176 -7.03 1.53 -17.80
CA LEU A 176 -5.82 1.58 -16.97
C LEU A 176 -4.81 2.68 -17.34
N ILE A 177 -4.94 3.30 -18.52
CA ILE A 177 -4.04 4.35 -19.03
C ILE A 177 -4.76 5.65 -19.40
N GLN A 178 -6.04 5.77 -19.04
CA GLN A 178 -6.80 6.99 -19.24
C GLN A 178 -6.69 7.81 -17.96
N SER A 179 -6.16 9.04 -18.08
CA SER A 179 -5.82 9.90 -16.94
C SER A 179 -7.01 10.26 -16.05
N ASP A 180 -8.24 10.15 -16.57
CA ASP A 180 -9.49 10.43 -15.86
C ASP A 180 -10.05 9.20 -15.14
N SER A 181 -9.42 8.03 -15.27
CA SER A 181 -9.95 6.78 -14.69
C SER A 181 -9.58 6.57 -13.23
N GLY A 182 -8.67 7.38 -12.67
CA GLY A 182 -8.37 7.31 -11.23
C GLY A 182 -7.64 6.02 -10.85
N TRP A 183 -7.96 5.47 -9.67
CA TRP A 183 -7.22 4.36 -9.07
C TRP A 183 -7.67 2.98 -9.54
N PHE A 184 -6.74 2.02 -9.53
CA PHE A 184 -7.01 0.61 -9.78
C PHE A 184 -6.24 -0.23 -8.76
N HIS A 185 -6.86 -1.31 -8.30
CA HIS A 185 -6.18 -2.38 -7.57
C HIS A 185 -5.65 -3.42 -8.55
N VAL A 186 -4.37 -3.77 -8.43
CA VAL A 186 -3.70 -4.74 -9.30
C VAL A 186 -3.02 -5.80 -8.47
N VAL A 187 -3.21 -7.07 -8.84
CA VAL A 187 -2.39 -8.18 -8.37
C VAL A 187 -1.82 -8.88 -9.60
N ALA A 188 -0.50 -8.95 -9.72
CA ALA A 188 0.18 -9.55 -10.86
C ALA A 188 1.22 -10.57 -10.39
N SER A 189 1.30 -11.72 -11.05
CA SER A 189 2.23 -12.77 -10.65
C SER A 189 2.74 -13.59 -11.82
N THR A 190 3.82 -14.35 -11.58
CA THR A 190 4.40 -15.31 -12.51
C THR A 190 5.23 -16.36 -11.76
N SER A 191 5.40 -17.54 -12.34
CA SER A 191 6.30 -18.59 -11.84
C SER A 191 6.85 -19.48 -12.97
N GLY A 192 8.03 -20.07 -12.76
CA GLY A 192 8.61 -21.03 -13.69
C GLY A 192 10.14 -20.99 -13.71
N ASP A 193 10.77 -21.98 -14.33
CA ASP A 193 12.22 -22.14 -14.35
C ASP A 193 12.87 -21.52 -15.60
N SER A 194 12.06 -21.02 -16.53
CA SER A 194 12.49 -20.32 -17.75
C SER A 194 11.62 -19.09 -18.05
N GLY A 195 12.15 -18.17 -18.87
CA GLY A 195 11.37 -17.02 -19.34
C GLY A 195 10.07 -17.42 -20.04
N ASN A 196 10.11 -18.48 -20.87
CA ASN A 196 8.92 -19.00 -21.56
C ASN A 196 7.85 -19.53 -20.60
N GLU A 197 8.25 -20.31 -19.58
CA GLU A 197 7.32 -20.81 -18.58
C GLU A 197 6.73 -19.68 -17.76
N ARG A 198 7.57 -18.74 -17.31
CA ARG A 198 7.14 -17.55 -16.57
C ARG A 198 6.17 -16.69 -17.39
N ALA A 199 6.44 -16.47 -18.67
CA ALA A 199 5.55 -15.73 -19.56
C ALA A 199 4.23 -16.47 -19.84
N ALA A 200 4.22 -17.80 -19.81
CA ALA A 200 3.01 -18.60 -19.92
C ALA A 200 2.19 -18.64 -18.62
N ASN A 201 2.85 -18.47 -17.46
CA ASN A 201 2.26 -18.56 -16.13
C ASN A 201 1.94 -17.19 -15.51
N PHE A 202 1.83 -16.13 -16.31
CA PHE A 202 1.34 -14.86 -15.80
C PHE A 202 -0.08 -15.02 -15.24
N ARG A 203 -0.35 -14.37 -14.12
CA ARG A 203 -1.71 -14.20 -13.59
C ARG A 203 -1.93 -12.73 -13.24
N LEU A 204 -3.15 -12.27 -13.45
CA LEU A 204 -3.50 -10.86 -13.28
C LEU A 204 -4.92 -10.72 -12.75
N TRP A 205 -5.07 -9.95 -11.69
CA TRP A 205 -6.37 -9.47 -11.20
C TRP A 205 -6.39 -7.96 -11.22
N ILE A 206 -7.52 -7.40 -11.66
CA ILE A 206 -7.78 -5.95 -11.60
C ILE A 206 -9.10 -5.74 -10.85
N ASN A 207 -9.07 -4.93 -9.79
CA ASN A 207 -10.24 -4.66 -8.93
C ASN A 207 -10.97 -5.96 -8.51
N GLY A 208 -10.18 -6.98 -8.13
CA GLY A 208 -10.67 -8.31 -7.75
C GLY A 208 -11.09 -9.25 -8.89
N VAL A 209 -11.14 -8.79 -10.14
CA VAL A 209 -11.54 -9.62 -11.28
C VAL A 209 -10.33 -10.31 -11.89
N ASP A 210 -10.35 -11.64 -12.04
CA ASP A 210 -9.30 -12.39 -12.73
C ASP A 210 -9.33 -12.10 -14.25
N ARG A 211 -8.22 -11.57 -14.75
CA ARG A 211 -7.99 -11.17 -16.15
C ARG A 211 -6.91 -12.00 -16.84
N THR A 212 -6.49 -13.09 -16.21
CA THR A 212 -5.42 -13.95 -16.71
C THR A 212 -5.68 -14.44 -18.14
N GLU A 213 -6.90 -14.87 -18.45
CA GLU A 213 -7.26 -15.35 -19.80
C GLU A 213 -7.32 -14.23 -20.86
N ASN A 214 -7.34 -12.96 -20.44
CA ASN A 214 -7.41 -11.82 -21.35
C ASN A 214 -6.01 -11.30 -21.75
N LEU A 215 -4.95 -11.82 -21.15
CA LEU A 215 -3.58 -11.47 -21.43
C LEU A 215 -3.13 -11.98 -22.81
N GLN A 216 -2.63 -11.08 -23.66
CA GLN A 216 -2.19 -11.38 -25.02
C GLN A 216 -0.72 -10.97 -25.23
N PRO A 217 0.10 -11.68 -26.00
CA PRO A 217 1.48 -11.28 -26.27
C PRO A 217 1.58 -10.02 -27.12
N ASP A 218 2.64 -9.23 -26.94
CA ASP A 218 2.95 -8.03 -27.73
C ASP A 218 4.40 -8.07 -28.27
N SER A 219 4.87 -7.02 -28.94
CA SER A 219 6.11 -6.95 -29.71
C SER A 219 7.02 -5.77 -29.33
N THR A 220 6.82 -5.16 -28.16
CA THR A 220 7.41 -3.85 -27.83
C THR A 220 8.79 -3.95 -27.19
N GLY A 221 8.98 -4.86 -26.21
CA GLY A 221 10.24 -5.01 -25.47
C GLY A 221 10.49 -3.86 -24.49
N TRP A 222 10.46 -4.16 -23.19
CA TRP A 222 10.35 -3.12 -22.14
C TRP A 222 11.68 -2.59 -21.62
N GLY A 223 12.76 -3.32 -21.87
CA GLY A 223 14.11 -2.99 -21.44
C GLY A 223 14.31 -2.99 -19.93
N ILE A 224 15.58 -2.89 -19.54
CA ILE A 224 16.00 -2.62 -18.17
C ILE A 224 16.94 -1.42 -18.17
N ASP A 225 17.19 -0.87 -17.00
CA ASP A 225 18.17 0.17 -16.77
C ASP A 225 18.68 0.11 -15.32
N THR A 226 19.88 0.58 -15.02
CA THR A 226 20.46 0.69 -13.66
C THR A 226 20.71 -0.58 -12.84
N GLY A 227 20.00 -1.69 -13.08
CA GLY A 227 20.05 -2.87 -12.20
C GLY A 227 19.43 -2.64 -10.82
N GLN A 228 18.67 -1.56 -10.62
CA GLN A 228 18.03 -1.22 -9.36
C GLN A 228 16.52 -1.43 -9.45
N ALA A 229 15.94 -2.13 -8.47
CA ALA A 229 14.50 -2.25 -8.33
C ALA A 229 13.86 -0.90 -8.03
N LYS A 230 12.69 -0.63 -8.62
CA LYS A 230 12.00 0.66 -8.57
C LYS A 230 10.48 0.52 -8.54
N ILE A 231 9.84 1.50 -7.92
CA ILE A 231 8.40 1.76 -8.00
C ILE A 231 8.22 3.07 -8.78
N GLY A 232 7.35 3.08 -9.79
CA GLY A 232 7.04 4.28 -10.56
C GLY A 232 8.07 4.69 -11.60
N GLY A 233 9.14 3.93 -11.81
CA GLY A 233 10.16 4.27 -12.81
C GLY A 233 11.08 3.11 -13.18
N ARG A 234 12.00 3.36 -14.10
CA ARG A 234 12.99 2.36 -14.57
C ARG A 234 14.40 2.91 -14.67
N ARG A 235 14.55 4.11 -15.24
CA ARG A 235 15.84 4.73 -15.52
C ARG A 235 16.43 5.44 -14.31
N ALA A 236 17.69 5.88 -14.45
CA ALA A 236 18.34 6.74 -13.48
C ALA A 236 17.70 8.13 -13.43
N ASP A 237 17.32 8.67 -14.58
CA ASP A 237 16.65 9.97 -14.68
C ASP A 237 15.19 9.83 -14.22
N PRO A 238 14.77 10.50 -13.13
CA PRO A 238 13.39 10.46 -12.67
C PRO A 238 12.41 11.16 -13.61
N ALA A 239 12.87 12.02 -14.51
CA ALA A 239 12.04 12.69 -15.52
C ALA A 239 12.04 11.99 -16.89
N ASP A 240 12.56 10.76 -16.97
CA ASP A 240 12.51 9.97 -18.20
C ASP A 240 11.05 9.63 -18.57
N SER A 241 10.77 9.52 -19.87
CA SER A 241 9.42 9.20 -20.37
C SER A 241 8.89 7.83 -19.93
N THR A 242 9.72 7.00 -19.30
CA THR A 242 9.32 5.71 -18.73
C THR A 242 8.98 5.75 -17.25
N THR A 243 9.11 6.91 -16.60
CA THR A 243 8.55 7.20 -15.27
C THR A 243 7.03 7.29 -15.38
N HIS A 244 6.32 6.72 -14.41
CA HIS A 244 4.86 6.72 -14.42
C HIS A 244 4.31 8.14 -14.24
N SER A 245 3.30 8.45 -15.04
CA SER A 245 2.60 9.72 -15.01
C SER A 245 1.60 9.87 -13.87
N GLY A 246 1.16 8.76 -13.27
CA GLY A 246 0.20 8.74 -12.18
C GLY A 246 0.85 8.56 -10.80
N ALA A 247 0.19 7.75 -9.96
CA ALA A 247 0.58 7.51 -8.56
C ALA A 247 0.57 6.01 -8.24
N GLN A 248 1.23 5.64 -7.14
CA GLN A 248 1.30 4.29 -6.61
C GLN A 248 1.07 4.32 -5.11
N ASP A 249 0.46 3.26 -4.63
CA ASP A 249 0.14 3.08 -3.24
C ASP A 249 0.16 1.58 -2.90
N GLU A 250 0.41 1.23 -1.64
CA GLU A 250 0.26 -0.13 -1.11
C GLU A 250 1.00 -1.23 -1.89
N VAL A 251 2.28 -1.00 -2.21
CA VAL A 251 3.09 -1.90 -3.04
C VAL A 251 3.64 -3.06 -2.21
N ALA A 252 3.01 -4.22 -2.34
CA ALA A 252 3.41 -5.46 -1.66
C ALA A 252 4.04 -6.46 -2.64
N ILE A 253 5.15 -7.08 -2.24
CA ILE A 253 5.96 -7.98 -3.07
C ILE A 253 6.19 -9.29 -2.32
N TRP A 254 5.74 -10.40 -2.89
CA TRP A 254 6.02 -11.75 -2.43
C TRP A 254 7.05 -12.40 -3.35
N LEU A 255 8.26 -12.64 -2.87
CA LEU A 255 9.25 -13.46 -3.54
C LEU A 255 9.04 -14.93 -3.21
N ASP A 256 9.43 -15.80 -4.15
CA ASP A 256 9.30 -17.25 -4.08
C ASP A 256 7.85 -17.74 -3.82
N ARG A 257 6.86 -16.91 -4.20
CA ARG A 257 5.45 -17.20 -3.97
C ARG A 257 4.54 -16.57 -5.02
N VAL A 258 3.60 -17.39 -5.49
CA VAL A 258 2.44 -16.94 -6.27
C VAL A 258 1.23 -17.01 -5.37
N LEU A 259 0.51 -15.90 -5.21
CA LEU A 259 -0.75 -15.91 -4.45
C LEU A 259 -1.79 -16.79 -5.15
N THR A 260 -2.59 -17.49 -4.35
CA THR A 260 -3.77 -18.23 -4.81
C THR A 260 -4.91 -17.26 -5.17
N ASP A 261 -5.92 -17.73 -5.91
CA ASP A 261 -7.10 -16.92 -6.22
C ASP A 261 -7.79 -16.40 -4.96
N GLN A 262 -7.87 -17.24 -3.93
CA GLN A 262 -8.49 -16.88 -2.66
C GLN A 262 -7.70 -15.79 -1.92
N GLU A 263 -6.38 -15.83 -1.99
CA GLU A 263 -5.53 -14.80 -1.36
C GLU A 263 -5.60 -13.49 -2.14
N ALA A 264 -5.52 -13.53 -3.47
CA ALA A 264 -5.71 -12.34 -4.31
C ALA A 264 -7.10 -11.71 -4.09
N MET A 265 -8.15 -12.53 -4.03
CA MET A 265 -9.50 -12.07 -3.71
C MET A 265 -9.60 -11.51 -2.29
N SER A 266 -8.92 -12.10 -1.31
CA SER A 266 -8.95 -11.60 0.07
C SER A 266 -8.35 -10.19 0.20
N LEU A 267 -7.36 -9.83 -0.62
CA LEU A 267 -6.84 -8.46 -0.70
C LEU A 267 -7.93 -7.50 -1.22
N TRP A 268 -8.63 -7.89 -2.27
CA TRP A 268 -9.72 -7.08 -2.82
C TRP A 268 -10.88 -6.91 -1.84
N GLU A 269 -11.33 -8.02 -1.23
CA GLU A 269 -12.36 -8.00 -0.19
C GLU A 269 -11.95 -7.09 0.98
N ALA A 270 -10.67 -7.13 1.38
CA ALA A 270 -10.15 -6.29 2.43
C ALA A 270 -10.17 -4.80 2.06
N ALA A 271 -9.92 -4.45 0.79
CA ALA A 271 -9.98 -3.08 0.30
C ALA A 271 -11.41 -2.52 0.31
N ILE A 272 -12.40 -3.28 -0.18
CA ILE A 272 -13.78 -2.80 -0.32
C ILE A 272 -14.61 -2.94 0.96
N THR A 273 -14.14 -3.71 1.94
CA THR A 273 -14.86 -3.93 3.18
C THR A 273 -14.40 -2.96 4.26
N GLU A 274 -15.34 -2.14 4.73
CA GLU A 274 -15.16 -1.36 5.93
C GLU A 274 -15.17 -2.31 7.14
N LYS A 275 -14.02 -2.45 7.81
CA LYS A 275 -13.97 -3.12 9.10
C LYS A 275 -13.94 -2.06 10.18
N THR A 276 -14.99 -1.95 10.96
CA THR A 276 -14.95 -1.10 12.16
C THR A 276 -14.16 -1.83 13.23
N ILE A 277 -12.99 -1.30 13.59
CA ILE A 277 -12.28 -1.77 14.79
C ILE A 277 -12.83 -0.93 15.96
N PRO A 278 -13.50 -1.53 16.94
CA PRO A 278 -13.89 -0.79 18.13
C PRO A 278 -12.63 -0.26 18.83
N LEU A 279 -12.68 0.98 19.32
CA LEU A 279 -11.65 1.46 20.25
C LEU A 279 -11.81 0.70 21.56
N VAL A 280 -10.76 0.00 21.95
CA VAL A 280 -10.73 -0.90 23.10
C VAL A 280 -9.49 -0.58 23.90
N ILE A 281 -9.67 -0.33 25.20
CA ILE A 281 -8.58 -0.40 26.17
C ILE A 281 -8.14 -1.86 26.22
N THR A 282 -6.94 -2.13 25.73
CA THR A 282 -6.36 -3.47 25.60
C THR A 282 -5.68 -3.92 26.88
N ASP A 283 -5.16 -2.97 27.68
CA ASP A 283 -4.49 -3.26 28.94
C ASP A 283 -4.61 -2.12 29.95
N ILE A 284 -4.60 -2.47 31.23
CA ILE A 284 -4.52 -1.53 32.36
C ILE A 284 -3.53 -2.09 33.38
N GLU A 285 -2.43 -1.40 33.57
CA GLU A 285 -1.38 -1.74 34.53
C GLU A 285 -1.40 -0.76 35.72
N VAL A 286 -1.34 -1.29 36.94
CA VAL A 286 -1.26 -0.48 38.17
C VAL A 286 0.14 -0.62 38.76
N LEU A 287 0.88 0.48 38.78
CA LEU A 287 2.23 0.58 39.34
C LEU A 287 2.12 1.18 40.74
N LYS A 288 2.32 0.36 41.78
CA LYS A 288 2.25 0.84 43.16
C LYS A 288 3.58 1.42 43.61
N ASN A 289 3.55 2.64 44.12
CA ASN A 289 4.65 3.28 44.80
C ASN A 289 4.42 3.25 46.32
N ALA A 290 5.32 3.86 47.10
CA ALA A 290 5.26 3.83 48.55
C ALA A 290 4.04 4.59 49.11
N ASP A 291 3.71 5.73 48.50
CA ASP A 291 2.69 6.66 49.00
C ASP A 291 1.50 6.84 48.04
N ASP A 292 1.66 6.46 46.77
CA ASP A 292 0.67 6.56 45.70
C ASP A 292 0.74 5.37 44.72
N GLN A 293 -0.06 5.42 43.66
CA GLN A 293 0.01 4.48 42.55
C GLN A 293 -0.19 5.22 41.22
N ASP A 294 0.46 4.72 40.18
CA ASP A 294 0.28 5.18 38.81
C ASP A 294 -0.53 4.13 38.04
N VAL A 295 -1.32 4.57 37.06
CA VAL A 295 -2.09 3.67 36.21
C VAL A 295 -1.72 3.92 34.76
N LYS A 296 -1.16 2.90 34.11
CA LYS A 296 -0.90 2.90 32.68
C LYS A 296 -2.06 2.25 31.95
N ILE A 297 -2.62 2.98 30.99
CA ILE A 297 -3.76 2.57 30.17
C ILE A 297 -3.24 2.40 28.76
N SER A 298 -3.51 1.26 28.13
CA SER A 298 -3.13 1.00 26.75
C SER A 298 -4.35 0.69 25.90
N TRP A 299 -4.41 1.17 24.67
CA TRP A 299 -5.51 0.94 23.73
C TRP A 299 -4.99 0.72 22.32
N ASN A 300 -5.82 0.10 21.47
CA ASN A 300 -5.55 0.05 20.05
C ASN A 300 -5.66 1.46 19.45
N SER A 301 -4.60 1.95 18.82
CA SER A 301 -4.47 3.32 18.35
C SER A 301 -4.10 3.39 16.87
N ARG A 302 -4.23 4.58 16.28
CA ARG A 302 -3.84 4.88 14.90
C ARG A 302 -2.74 5.94 14.91
N ARG A 303 -1.75 5.80 14.04
CA ARG A 303 -0.57 6.68 14.04
C ARG A 303 -1.00 8.12 13.70
N GLY A 304 -0.51 9.10 14.45
CA GLY A 304 -0.78 10.52 14.21
C GLY A 304 -2.20 10.99 14.56
N LYS A 305 -3.06 10.12 15.11
CA LYS A 305 -4.37 10.51 15.64
C LYS A 305 -4.26 10.97 17.09
N ILE A 306 -5.10 11.93 17.48
CA ILE A 306 -5.12 12.46 18.84
C ILE A 306 -6.20 11.78 19.66
N TYR A 307 -5.84 11.37 20.87
CA TYR A 307 -6.72 10.69 21.81
C TYR A 307 -6.89 11.50 23.08
N GLY A 308 -8.13 11.61 23.53
CA GLY A 308 -8.49 12.11 24.84
C GLY A 308 -8.68 10.98 25.85
N VAL A 309 -8.03 11.09 27.00
CA VAL A 309 -8.10 10.15 28.11
C VAL A 309 -8.85 10.80 29.27
N TYR A 310 -9.90 10.14 29.73
CA TYR A 310 -10.78 10.62 30.78
C TYR A 310 -10.87 9.60 31.92
N SER A 311 -11.11 10.07 33.13
CA SER A 311 -11.41 9.21 34.27
C SER A 311 -12.62 9.65 35.08
N THR A 312 -13.21 8.72 35.81
CA THR A 312 -14.29 9.01 36.78
C THR A 312 -14.27 7.96 37.89
N THR A 313 -14.91 8.26 39.02
CA THR A 313 -15.09 7.30 40.13
C THR A 313 -16.51 6.72 40.21
N ASN A 314 -17.46 7.22 39.41
CA ASN A 314 -18.89 6.92 39.60
C ASN A 314 -19.69 6.56 38.32
N LEU A 315 -19.08 6.57 37.13
CA LEU A 315 -19.73 6.31 35.82
C LEU A 315 -20.94 7.21 35.52
N ILE A 316 -21.05 8.37 36.17
CA ILE A 316 -22.12 9.33 35.89
C ILE A 316 -21.70 10.16 34.68
N ASP A 317 -22.56 10.23 33.66
CA ASP A 317 -22.33 11.09 32.50
C ASP A 317 -22.24 12.56 32.94
N GLY A 318 -21.17 13.24 32.52
CA GLY A 318 -20.84 14.60 32.96
C GLY A 318 -19.80 14.69 34.08
N ASP A 319 -19.56 13.61 34.83
CA ASP A 319 -18.56 13.54 35.93
C ASP A 319 -17.23 12.91 35.45
N TRP A 320 -16.94 13.01 34.16
CA TRP A 320 -15.66 12.56 33.59
C TRP A 320 -14.66 13.70 33.64
N GLU A 321 -13.57 13.49 34.39
CA GLU A 321 -12.42 14.38 34.43
C GLU A 321 -11.51 14.06 33.25
N GLU A 322 -11.13 15.08 32.50
CA GLU A 322 -10.10 14.98 31.47
C GLU A 322 -8.72 14.84 32.11
N LEU A 323 -7.98 13.81 31.72
CA LEU A 323 -6.61 13.60 32.15
C LEU A 323 -5.61 14.18 31.15
N ASP A 324 -5.88 14.00 29.86
CA ASP A 324 -5.10 14.51 28.73
C ASP A 324 -6.00 14.47 27.48
N ASP A 325 -5.93 15.48 26.62
CA ASP A 325 -6.66 15.60 25.35
C ASP A 325 -5.72 15.67 24.13
N SER A 326 -4.43 15.39 24.33
CA SER A 326 -3.38 15.61 23.34
C SER A 326 -2.52 14.37 23.05
N VAL A 327 -2.96 13.18 23.46
CA VAL A 327 -2.17 11.95 23.32
C VAL A 327 -2.12 11.51 21.87
N GLU A 328 -0.98 11.67 21.21
CA GLU A 328 -0.76 11.21 19.84
C GLU A 328 -0.60 9.68 19.77
N GLY A 329 -1.24 9.07 18.77
CA GLY A 329 -1.22 7.63 18.56
C GLY A 329 0.04 7.13 17.86
N ASP A 330 0.48 5.92 18.23
CA ASP A 330 1.73 5.29 17.79
C ASP A 330 1.57 4.35 16.58
N GLY A 331 0.33 3.89 16.32
CA GLY A 331 -0.03 3.10 15.13
C GLY A 331 -0.64 1.73 15.38
N GLU A 332 -0.33 1.09 16.51
CA GLU A 332 -0.90 -0.21 16.88
C GLU A 332 -1.45 -0.18 18.30
N ILE A 333 -0.60 0.18 19.25
CA ILE A 333 -0.95 0.38 20.66
C ILE A 333 -0.35 1.69 21.13
N THR A 334 -1.16 2.52 21.77
CA THR A 334 -0.70 3.71 22.49
C THR A 334 -1.00 3.56 23.96
N SER A 335 -0.14 4.15 24.79
CA SER A 335 -0.30 4.14 26.23
C SER A 335 -0.22 5.53 26.82
N PHE A 336 -1.04 5.76 27.85
CA PHE A 336 -0.98 6.94 28.71
C PHE A 336 -0.81 6.50 30.16
N THR A 337 0.00 7.22 30.94
CA THR A 337 0.19 6.94 32.37
C THR A 337 -0.42 8.07 33.20
N TYR A 338 -1.41 7.73 34.02
CA TYR A 338 -2.01 8.64 35.00
C TYR A 338 -1.28 8.53 36.34
N PRO A 339 -0.50 9.54 36.77
CA PRO A 339 0.33 9.42 37.94
C PRO A 339 -0.36 9.86 39.23
N GLY A 340 0.19 9.45 40.38
CA GLY A 340 -0.08 10.08 41.68
C GLY A 340 -1.47 9.81 42.24
N ILE A 341 -2.07 8.66 41.93
CA ILE A 341 -3.38 8.29 42.44
C ILE A 341 -3.26 7.87 43.91
N PRO A 342 -4.07 8.43 44.83
CA PRO A 342 -4.05 8.01 46.23
C PRO A 342 -4.33 6.51 46.41
N LEU A 343 -3.57 5.85 47.29
CA LEU A 343 -3.76 4.41 47.60
C LEU A 343 -5.16 4.08 48.20
N ASN A 344 -5.88 5.08 48.69
CA ASN A 344 -7.24 4.93 49.20
C ASN A 344 -8.32 5.04 48.10
N ASP A 345 -7.95 5.34 46.86
CA ASP A 345 -8.84 5.28 45.71
C ASP A 345 -9.15 3.82 45.38
N LYS A 346 -10.38 3.41 45.70
CA LYS A 346 -10.82 2.01 45.58
C LYS A 346 -11.37 1.69 44.20
N LYS A 347 -11.77 2.70 43.41
CA LYS A 347 -12.46 2.47 42.15
C LYS A 347 -12.36 3.69 41.25
N ARG A 348 -11.73 3.46 40.11
CA ARG A 348 -11.64 4.41 39.02
C ARG A 348 -12.02 3.71 37.72
N PHE A 349 -12.60 4.47 36.82
CA PHE A 349 -12.96 4.06 35.48
C PHE A 349 -12.25 4.97 34.50
N TYR A 350 -11.90 4.41 33.34
CA TYR A 350 -11.20 5.11 32.29
C TYR A 350 -12.01 5.03 31.01
N ARG A 351 -11.94 6.11 30.22
CA ARG A 351 -12.49 6.20 28.89
C ARG A 351 -11.43 6.84 28.00
N VAL A 352 -11.19 6.20 26.87
CA VAL A 352 -10.40 6.79 25.78
C VAL A 352 -11.39 7.14 24.68
N VAL A 353 -11.20 8.31 24.08
CA VAL A 353 -11.91 8.75 22.88
C VAL A 353 -10.86 9.22 21.88
N GLU A 354 -11.05 8.93 20.60
CA GLU A 354 -10.32 9.61 19.54
C GLU A 354 -10.99 10.98 19.31
N LEU A 355 -10.18 12.01 19.13
CA LEU A 355 -10.64 13.38 18.87
C LEU A 355 -10.60 13.65 17.35
N GLU A 356 -11.55 14.44 16.86
CA GLU A 356 -11.68 14.80 15.42
C GLU A 356 -10.57 15.73 14.93
#